data_AF-A0A4R3K4F2-F1
#
_entry.id   AF-A0A4R3K4F2-F1
#
_cell.length_a   1.000
_cell.length_b   1.000
_cell.length_c   1.000
_cell.angle_alpha   90.00
_cell.angle_beta   90.00
_cell.angle_gamma   90.00
#
_symmetry.space_group_name_H-M   'P 1'
#
loop_
_entity.id
_entity.type
_entity.pdbx_description
1 polymer ?
#
loop_
_entity_poly.entity_id
_entity_poly.type
_entity_poly.pdbx_seq_one_letter_code
_entity_poly.pdbx_strand_id
1 'polypeptide(L)'
;MKTNDTQTQDVPRIYDKPSRTWNVVSKEVYRYFVNSNRTVRKKMQDQGQCVCTRQKWWLCDSDCLSCEFHRAGNCLSLNYEYQGIDGETPTLLDTLSTESSTATIDQAIDSILLQELFQRLDELLPGGHDIIIAQESGISDTAIAKQLGIPRTTLLSRLEKARKTLRQEFPDLL
;
A
#
# COMPACT_ATOMS: atom_id res chain seq x y z
N MET A 1 -37.91 -1.90 53.42
CA MET A 1 -36.84 -0.91 53.18
C MET A 1 -35.79 -1.04 54.28
N LYS A 2 -34.60 -1.55 53.94
CA LYS A 2 -33.37 -1.36 54.73
C LYS A 2 -32.23 -1.20 53.73
N THR A 3 -31.83 0.05 53.51
CA THR A 3 -30.62 0.43 52.79
C THR A 3 -29.45 0.28 53.75
N ASN A 4 -28.54 -0.66 53.47
CA ASN A 4 -27.23 -0.70 54.11
C ASN A 4 -26.21 -0.26 53.05
N ASP A 5 -26.08 1.05 52.89
CA ASP A 5 -25.00 1.67 52.13
C ASP A 5 -23.70 1.52 52.93
N THR A 6 -23.00 0.40 52.74
CA THR A 6 -21.60 0.29 53.16
C THR A 6 -20.73 0.86 52.04
N GLN A 7 -20.62 2.19 52.00
CA GLN A 7 -19.63 2.87 51.16
C GLN A 7 -18.25 2.71 51.79
N THR A 8 -17.61 1.57 51.57
CA THR A 8 -16.19 1.38 51.86
C THR A 8 -15.41 2.27 50.90
N GLN A 9 -14.78 3.34 51.40
CA GLN A 9 -13.85 4.16 50.61
C GLN A 9 -12.71 3.27 50.09
N ASP A 10 -12.75 2.93 48.81
CA ASP A 10 -11.73 2.10 48.16
C ASP A 10 -10.43 2.93 48.06
N VAL A 11 -9.50 2.68 48.98
CA VAL A 11 -8.21 3.38 49.01
C VAL A 11 -7.39 2.93 47.81
N PRO A 12 -6.88 3.83 46.94
CA PRO A 12 -6.19 3.45 45.72
C PRO A 12 -4.91 2.67 46.00
N ARG A 13 -4.71 1.56 45.27
CA ARG A 13 -3.58 0.65 45.42
C ARG A 13 -2.92 0.38 44.08
N ILE A 14 -1.62 0.16 44.09
CA ILE A 14 -0.83 -0.25 42.93
C ILE A 14 -0.21 -1.61 43.22
N TYR A 15 -0.21 -2.50 42.24
CA TYR A 15 0.45 -3.80 42.35
C TYR A 15 1.91 -3.67 41.96
N ASP A 16 2.81 -4.10 42.83
CA ASP A 16 4.24 -4.19 42.57
C ASP A 16 4.61 -5.61 42.13
N LYS A 17 5.08 -5.76 40.88
CA LYS A 17 5.39 -7.07 40.30
C LYS A 17 6.57 -7.80 40.97
N PRO A 18 7.74 -7.15 41.18
CA PRO A 18 8.87 -7.77 41.87
C PRO A 18 8.50 -8.30 43.26
N SER A 19 7.83 -7.48 44.07
CA SER A 19 7.47 -7.84 45.45
C SER A 19 6.18 -8.67 45.54
N ARG A 20 5.38 -8.71 44.46
CA ARG A 20 4.05 -9.35 44.38
C ARG A 20 3.06 -8.83 45.43
N THR A 21 3.20 -7.57 45.85
CA THR A 21 2.39 -6.95 46.91
C THR A 21 1.56 -5.78 46.40
N TRP A 22 0.45 -5.50 47.08
CA TRP A 22 -0.36 -4.31 46.84
C TRP A 22 0.07 -3.17 47.76
N ASN A 23 0.53 -2.07 47.16
CA ASN A 23 0.95 -0.89 47.88
C ASN A 23 -0.16 0.17 47.86
N VAL A 24 -0.55 0.62 49.04
CA VAL A 24 -1.51 1.72 49.20
C VAL A 24 -0.79 3.03 48.87
N VAL A 25 -1.39 3.85 48.01
CA VAL A 25 -0.79 5.10 47.53
C VAL A 25 -1.79 6.26 47.64
N SER A 26 -1.29 7.49 47.50
CA SER A 26 -2.18 8.64 47.37
C SER A 26 -2.94 8.60 46.03
N LYS A 27 -4.09 9.27 45.98
CA LYS A 27 -4.91 9.36 44.77
C LYS A 27 -4.18 10.02 43.61
N GLU A 28 -3.32 10.99 43.89
CA GLU A 28 -2.51 11.69 42.89
C GLU A 28 -1.47 10.75 42.27
N VAL A 29 -0.75 9.99 43.10
CA VAL A 29 0.23 8.99 42.66
C VAL A 29 -0.47 7.90 41.83
N TYR A 30 -1.62 7.41 42.27
CA TYR A 30 -2.39 6.42 41.51
C TYR A 30 -2.82 6.94 40.13
N ARG A 31 -3.36 8.16 40.06
CA ARG A 31 -3.78 8.77 38.80
C ARG A 31 -2.61 8.95 37.85
N TYR A 32 -1.48 9.45 38.35
CA TYR A 32 -0.27 9.61 37.56
C TYR A 32 0.19 8.25 37.01
N PHE A 33 0.33 7.24 37.87
CA PHE A 33 0.78 5.90 37.49
C PHE A 33 -0.12 5.27 36.41
N VAL A 34 -1.44 5.27 36.62
CA VAL A 34 -2.39 4.68 35.67
C VAL A 34 -2.39 5.42 34.33
N ASN A 35 -2.26 6.76 34.34
CA ASN A 35 -2.22 7.55 33.11
C ASN A 35 -0.92 7.33 32.33
N SER A 36 0.22 7.35 32.99
CA SER A 36 1.52 7.07 32.37
C SER A 36 1.52 5.69 31.71
N ASN A 37 1.05 4.67 32.43
CA ASN A 37 1.00 3.30 31.92
C ASN A 37 -0.03 3.11 30.82
N ARG A 38 -1.12 3.89 30.84
CA ARG A 38 -2.09 3.93 29.73
C ARG A 38 -1.46 4.46 28.46
N THR A 39 -0.69 5.55 28.52
CA THR A 39 -0.05 6.16 27.36
C THR A 39 0.93 5.20 26.70
N VAL A 40 1.82 4.59 27.49
CA VAL A 40 2.79 3.60 27.00
C VAL A 40 2.06 2.40 26.38
N ARG A 41 1.09 1.83 27.11
CA ARG A 41 0.34 0.66 26.62
C ARG A 41 -0.40 0.96 25.32
N LYS A 42 -1.04 2.12 25.20
CA LYS A 42 -1.75 2.50 23.97
C LYS A 42 -0.78 2.56 22.79
N LYS A 43 0.35 3.25 22.95
CA LYS A 43 1.38 3.34 21.90
C LYS A 43 1.88 1.95 21.47
N MET A 44 2.17 1.07 22.42
CA MET A 44 2.64 -0.28 22.11
C MET A 44 1.54 -1.17 21.50
N GLN A 45 0.28 -1.01 21.89
CA GLN A 45 -0.86 -1.69 21.29
C GLN A 45 -1.09 -1.24 19.85
N ASP A 46 -1.01 0.06 19.59
CA ASP A 46 -1.13 0.64 18.25
C ASP A 46 -0.02 0.11 17.31
N GLN A 47 1.15 -0.24 17.87
CA GLN A 47 2.27 -0.85 17.14
C GLN A 47 2.22 -2.39 17.08
N GLY A 48 1.20 -3.02 17.67
CA GLY A 48 1.08 -4.48 17.76
C GLY A 48 2.10 -5.14 18.69
N GLN A 49 2.83 -4.37 19.49
CA GLN A 49 3.89 -4.82 20.39
C GLN A 49 3.40 -5.21 21.80
N CYS A 50 2.12 -4.98 22.10
CA CYS A 50 1.54 -5.27 23.42
C CYS A 50 0.17 -5.94 23.29
N VAL A 51 -0.01 -7.07 23.98
CA VAL A 51 -1.28 -7.82 24.04
C VAL A 51 -1.94 -7.80 25.42
N CYS A 52 -1.63 -6.81 26.26
CA CYS A 52 -2.22 -6.65 27.59
C CYS A 52 -3.75 -6.46 27.53
N THR A 53 -4.50 -7.44 28.02
CA THR A 53 -5.97 -7.36 28.11
C THR A 53 -6.43 -6.39 29.20
N ARG A 54 -7.64 -5.84 29.06
CA ARG A 54 -8.21 -4.87 30.01
C ARG A 54 -8.26 -5.38 31.44
N GLN A 55 -8.53 -6.67 31.62
CA GLN A 55 -8.58 -7.31 32.93
C GLN A 55 -7.22 -7.36 33.64
N LYS A 56 -6.11 -7.25 32.89
CA LYS A 56 -4.73 -7.30 33.42
C LYS A 56 -4.04 -5.92 33.42
N TRP A 57 -4.76 -4.83 33.19
CA TRP A 57 -4.15 -3.49 33.17
C TRP A 57 -3.56 -3.04 34.51
N TRP A 58 -4.05 -3.59 35.63
CA TRP A 58 -3.49 -3.36 36.97
C TRP A 58 -2.07 -3.92 37.12
N LEU A 59 -1.68 -4.84 36.25
CA LEU A 59 -0.34 -5.44 36.19
C LEU A 59 0.61 -4.61 35.31
N CYS A 60 0.15 -3.57 34.62
CA CYS A 60 1.01 -2.78 33.74
C CYS A 60 1.83 -1.77 34.56
N ASP A 61 3.15 -1.80 34.41
CA ASP A 61 4.17 -0.96 35.05
C ASP A 61 5.02 -0.17 34.03
N SER A 62 4.66 -0.23 32.74
CA SER A 62 5.37 0.38 31.61
C SER A 62 6.76 -0.16 31.27
N ASP A 63 7.27 -1.19 31.98
CA ASP A 63 8.48 -1.89 31.56
C ASP A 63 8.11 -2.97 30.53
N CYS A 64 8.17 -2.60 29.25
CA CYS A 64 7.81 -3.51 28.16
C CYS A 64 8.88 -4.55 27.84
N LEU A 65 10.15 -4.33 28.21
CA LEU A 65 11.25 -5.22 27.83
C LEU A 65 11.16 -6.57 28.56
N SER A 66 10.76 -6.54 29.83
CA SER A 66 10.58 -7.72 30.68
C SER A 66 9.13 -8.23 30.71
N CYS A 67 8.24 -7.61 29.93
CA CYS A 67 6.80 -7.88 30.01
C CYS A 67 6.39 -9.17 29.29
N GLU A 68 5.68 -10.06 29.98
CA GLU A 68 5.13 -11.31 29.42
C GLU A 68 4.13 -11.10 28.26
N PHE A 69 3.53 -9.90 28.19
CA PHE A 69 2.59 -9.51 27.14
C PHE A 69 3.25 -8.75 25.98
N HIS A 70 4.59 -8.60 25.99
CA HIS A 70 5.31 -7.99 24.88
C HIS A 70 5.31 -8.92 23.66
N ARG A 71 5.22 -8.33 22.47
CA ARG A 71 5.29 -9.01 21.17
C ARG A 71 6.20 -8.19 20.26
N ALA A 72 6.77 -8.84 19.25
CA ALA A 72 7.61 -8.15 18.26
C ALA A 72 6.81 -7.09 17.47
N GLY A 73 5.50 -7.29 17.28
CA GLY A 73 4.63 -6.36 16.58
C GLY A 73 5.17 -6.01 15.19
N ASN A 74 5.26 -4.72 14.90
CA ASN A 74 5.79 -4.18 13.66
C ASN A 74 7.34 -4.14 13.56
N CYS A 75 8.08 -4.77 14.47
CA CYS A 75 9.55 -4.81 14.44
C CYS A 75 10.14 -6.10 13.86
N LEU A 76 9.31 -6.97 13.26
CA LEU A 76 9.83 -8.16 12.58
C LEU A 76 10.59 -7.77 11.32
N SER A 77 11.75 -8.39 11.14
CA SER A 77 12.54 -8.26 9.90
C SER A 77 11.79 -8.91 8.74
N LEU A 78 11.95 -8.40 7.53
CA LEU A 78 11.46 -9.08 6.33
C LEU A 78 12.07 -10.47 6.16
N ASN A 79 13.29 -10.67 6.67
CA ASN A 79 13.97 -11.97 6.69
C ASN A 79 13.56 -12.85 7.88
N TYR A 80 12.53 -12.48 8.63
CA TYR A 80 12.03 -13.29 9.72
C TYR A 80 11.31 -14.52 9.15
N GLU A 81 11.84 -15.70 9.47
CA GLU A 81 11.25 -17.00 9.13
C GLU A 81 10.14 -17.36 10.12
N TYR A 82 9.02 -17.88 9.61
CA TYR A 82 7.94 -18.43 10.44
C TYR A 82 7.54 -19.83 9.95
N GLN A 83 6.93 -20.63 10.84
CA GLN A 83 6.46 -21.97 10.46
C GLN A 83 5.22 -21.85 9.55
N GLY A 84 5.38 -22.25 8.29
CA GLY A 84 4.30 -22.39 7.32
C GLY A 84 3.45 -23.64 7.58
N ILE A 85 2.33 -23.73 6.86
CA ILE A 85 1.31 -24.77 7.05
C ILE A 85 1.82 -26.15 6.58
N ASP A 86 2.72 -26.18 5.60
CA ASP A 86 3.19 -27.41 4.93
C ASP A 86 4.63 -27.82 5.32
N GLY A 87 5.13 -27.32 6.46
CA GLY A 87 6.51 -27.57 6.92
C GLY A 87 7.56 -26.70 6.23
N GLU A 88 7.14 -25.80 5.35
CA GLU A 88 7.98 -24.73 4.81
C GLU A 88 8.26 -23.66 5.87
N THR A 89 9.40 -22.99 5.75
CA THR A 89 9.80 -21.85 6.60
C THR A 89 9.89 -20.57 5.75
N PRO A 90 8.76 -20.05 5.25
CA PRO A 90 8.76 -18.82 4.47
C PRO A 90 9.23 -17.65 5.34
N THR A 91 9.85 -16.68 4.69
CA THR A 91 10.15 -15.38 5.29
C THR A 91 8.95 -14.45 5.14
N LEU A 92 8.88 -13.39 5.95
CA LEU A 92 7.87 -12.35 5.75
C LEU A 92 7.97 -11.69 4.36
N LEU A 93 9.18 -11.62 3.78
CA LEU A 93 9.38 -11.12 2.42
C LEU A 93 8.61 -11.94 1.38
N ASP A 94 8.60 -13.26 1.52
CA ASP A 94 7.92 -14.16 0.58
C ASP A 94 6.39 -13.98 0.57
N THR A 95 5.84 -13.44 1.68
CA THR A 95 4.41 -13.15 1.79
C THR A 95 3.99 -11.84 1.13
N LEU A 96 4.95 -10.96 0.84
CA LEU A 96 4.65 -9.74 0.10
C LEU A 96 4.38 -10.13 -1.35
N SER A 97 3.11 -10.05 -1.75
CA SER A 97 2.73 -10.15 -3.14
C SER A 97 3.56 -9.13 -3.92
N THR A 98 4.49 -9.63 -4.73
CA THR A 98 5.20 -8.80 -5.69
C THR A 98 4.20 -8.50 -6.81
N GLU A 99 3.31 -7.54 -6.58
CA GLU A 99 2.36 -7.02 -7.58
C GLU A 99 3.07 -6.29 -8.75
N SER A 100 4.32 -6.66 -9.04
CA SER A 100 5.08 -6.16 -10.18
C SER A 100 4.92 -7.04 -11.43
N SER A 101 4.12 -8.11 -11.35
CA SER A 101 3.95 -9.08 -12.44
C SER A 101 2.51 -9.12 -12.98
N THR A 102 1.72 -8.06 -12.79
CA THR A 102 0.45 -7.95 -13.50
C THR A 102 0.68 -7.17 -14.78
N ALA A 103 1.27 -7.85 -15.78
CA ALA A 103 0.75 -7.64 -17.12
C ALA A 103 -0.70 -8.11 -17.08
N THR A 104 -1.59 -7.17 -16.73
CA THR A 104 -3.00 -7.44 -16.53
C THR A 104 -3.63 -7.85 -17.87
N ILE A 105 -4.81 -8.44 -17.79
CA ILE A 105 -5.70 -8.60 -18.95
C ILE A 105 -5.83 -7.25 -19.69
N ASP A 106 -5.84 -6.13 -18.97
CA ASP A 106 -5.89 -4.78 -19.56
C ASP A 106 -4.67 -4.48 -20.43
N GLN A 107 -3.44 -4.80 -19.98
CA GLN A 107 -2.25 -4.60 -20.82
C GLN A 107 -2.28 -5.48 -22.07
N ALA A 108 -2.81 -6.70 -21.97
CA ALA A 108 -3.00 -7.57 -23.13
C ALA A 108 -4.04 -6.99 -24.10
N ILE A 109 -5.16 -6.47 -23.60
CA ILE A 109 -6.20 -5.81 -24.40
C ILE A 109 -5.63 -4.57 -25.10
N ASP A 110 -4.92 -3.70 -24.37
CA ASP A 110 -4.27 -2.51 -24.92
C ASP A 110 -3.28 -2.87 -26.04
N SER A 111 -2.51 -3.94 -25.86
CA SER A 111 -1.55 -4.41 -26.87
C SER A 111 -2.24 -4.85 -28.18
N ILE A 112 -3.36 -5.58 -28.07
CA ILE A 112 -4.13 -6.07 -29.22
C ILE A 112 -4.77 -4.88 -29.94
N LEU A 113 -5.35 -3.96 -29.17
CA LEU A 113 -6.03 -2.77 -29.69
C LEU A 113 -5.04 -1.84 -30.39
N LEU A 114 -3.85 -1.63 -29.82
CA LEU A 114 -2.79 -0.86 -30.46
C LEU A 114 -2.32 -1.52 -31.78
N GLN A 115 -2.22 -2.85 -31.79
CA GLN A 115 -1.84 -3.59 -33.00
C GLN A 115 -2.89 -3.45 -34.11
N GLU A 116 -4.18 -3.50 -33.77
CA GLU A 116 -5.28 -3.25 -34.72
C GLU A 116 -5.25 -1.82 -35.28
N LEU A 117 -5.00 -0.82 -34.43
CA LEU A 117 -4.84 0.57 -34.86
C LEU A 117 -3.66 0.74 -35.84
N PHE A 118 -2.52 0.10 -35.57
CA PHE A 118 -1.37 0.16 -36.49
C PHE A 118 -1.65 -0.53 -37.82
N GLN A 119 -2.29 -1.70 -37.79
CA GLN A 119 -2.68 -2.39 -39.02
C GLN A 119 -3.62 -1.51 -39.85
N ARG A 120 -4.62 -0.89 -39.21
CA ARG A 120 -5.56 -0.01 -39.89
C ARG A 120 -4.90 1.26 -40.42
N LEU A 121 -3.94 1.81 -39.68
CA LEU A 121 -3.14 2.94 -40.13
C LEU A 121 -2.35 2.59 -41.39
N ASP A 122 -1.70 1.43 -41.44
CA ASP A 122 -0.90 1.02 -42.61
C ASP A 122 -1.76 0.76 -43.86
N GLU A 123 -3.00 0.30 -43.69
CA GLU A 123 -3.97 0.21 -44.80
C GLU A 123 -4.35 1.57 -45.38
N LEU A 124 -4.52 2.59 -44.52
CA LEU A 124 -4.89 3.95 -44.92
C LEU A 124 -3.70 4.76 -45.45
N LEU A 125 -2.53 4.54 -44.86
CA LEU A 125 -1.28 5.20 -45.17
C LEU A 125 -0.14 4.17 -45.07
N PRO A 126 0.27 3.56 -46.19
CA PRO A 126 1.37 2.59 -46.20
C PRO A 126 2.65 3.20 -45.63
N GLY A 127 3.24 2.55 -44.62
CA GLY A 127 4.39 3.07 -43.88
C GLY A 127 4.03 4.22 -42.93
N GLY A 128 2.76 4.31 -42.52
CA GLY A 128 2.24 5.35 -41.63
C GLY A 128 2.89 5.29 -40.25
N HIS A 129 3.17 4.07 -39.76
CA HIS A 129 3.88 3.86 -38.50
C HIS A 129 5.27 4.54 -38.49
N ASP A 130 6.09 4.30 -39.52
CA ASP A 130 7.42 4.89 -39.65
C ASP A 130 7.37 6.43 -39.73
N ILE A 131 6.34 6.97 -40.40
CA ILE A 131 6.10 8.41 -40.47
C ILE A 131 5.82 9.00 -39.09
N ILE A 132 4.95 8.34 -38.30
CA ILE A 132 4.63 8.78 -36.94
C ILE A 132 5.86 8.73 -36.04
N ILE A 133 6.62 7.62 -36.06
CA ILE A 133 7.87 7.49 -35.29
C ILE A 133 8.87 8.57 -35.68
N ALA A 134 9.02 8.86 -36.97
CA ALA A 134 9.90 9.91 -37.45
C ALA A 134 9.47 11.30 -36.94
N GLN A 135 8.17 11.58 -36.92
CA GLN A 135 7.62 12.83 -36.37
C GLN A 135 7.86 12.94 -34.85
N GLU A 136 7.63 11.88 -34.09
CA GLU A 136 7.90 11.85 -32.63
C GLU A 136 9.38 12.00 -32.31
N SER A 137 10.25 11.47 -33.19
CA SER A 137 11.71 11.65 -33.10
C SER A 137 12.18 13.06 -33.48
N GLY A 138 11.27 13.97 -33.80
CA GLY A 138 11.55 15.37 -34.13
C GLY A 138 11.98 15.62 -35.59
N ILE A 139 11.80 14.65 -36.48
CA ILE A 139 12.09 14.81 -37.91
C ILE A 139 10.99 15.66 -38.55
N SER A 140 11.39 16.73 -39.25
CA SER A 140 10.44 17.62 -39.94
C SER A 140 9.69 16.91 -41.07
N ASP A 141 8.41 17.26 -41.27
CA ASP A 141 7.58 16.72 -42.36
C ASP A 141 8.20 16.91 -43.75
N THR A 142 8.99 17.97 -43.96
CA THR A 142 9.73 18.23 -45.20
C THR A 142 10.79 17.15 -45.45
N ALA A 143 11.51 16.74 -44.41
CA ALA A 143 12.52 15.70 -44.50
C ALA A 143 11.88 14.32 -44.72
N ILE A 144 10.79 14.02 -44.02
CA ILE A 144 10.02 12.77 -44.20
C ILE A 144 9.47 12.69 -45.63
N ALA A 145 8.83 13.77 -46.11
CA ALA A 145 8.29 13.82 -47.46
C ALA A 145 9.39 13.65 -48.54
N LYS A 146 10.57 14.23 -48.31
CA LYS A 146 11.74 14.05 -49.19
C LYS A 146 12.23 12.60 -49.21
N GLN A 147 12.27 11.93 -48.05
CA GLN A 147 12.65 10.51 -47.94
C GLN A 147 11.65 9.59 -48.66
N LEU A 148 10.36 9.93 -48.60
CA LEU A 148 9.29 9.20 -49.28
C LEU A 148 9.13 9.57 -50.77
N GLY A 149 9.85 10.58 -51.26
CA GLY A 149 9.75 11.03 -52.65
C GLY A 149 8.40 11.68 -53.02
N ILE A 150 7.65 12.19 -52.04
CA ILE A 150 6.33 12.81 -52.24
C ILE A 150 6.33 14.29 -51.86
N PRO A 151 5.44 15.12 -52.44
CA PRO A 151 5.27 16.49 -51.98
C PRO A 151 4.79 16.55 -50.52
N ARG A 152 5.31 17.51 -49.74
CA ARG A 152 4.89 17.73 -48.35
C ARG A 152 3.37 17.90 -48.21
N THR A 153 2.74 18.63 -49.13
CA THR A 153 1.29 18.85 -49.14
C THR A 153 0.51 17.54 -49.30
N THR A 154 1.03 16.60 -50.09
CA THR A 154 0.44 15.27 -50.26
C THR A 154 0.57 14.43 -48.99
N LEU A 155 1.74 14.46 -48.32
CA LEU A 155 1.94 13.79 -47.04
C LEU A 155 0.94 14.28 -45.99
N LEU A 156 0.82 15.60 -45.82
CA LEU A 156 -0.11 16.21 -44.87
C LEU A 156 -1.57 15.86 -45.18
N SER A 157 -1.97 15.94 -46.46
CA SER A 157 -3.33 15.57 -46.86
C SER A 157 -3.66 14.10 -46.59
N ARG A 158 -2.69 13.19 -46.78
CA ARG A 158 -2.87 11.76 -46.46
C ARG A 158 -2.99 11.53 -44.96
N LEU A 159 -2.14 12.18 -44.16
CA LEU A 159 -2.21 12.12 -42.69
C LEU A 159 -3.54 12.64 -42.14
N GLU A 160 -4.04 13.77 -42.66
CA GLU A 160 -5.35 14.29 -42.26
C GLU A 160 -6.49 13.35 -42.61
N LYS A 161 -6.46 12.74 -43.80
CA LYS A 161 -7.46 11.73 -44.20
C LYS A 161 -7.42 10.51 -43.29
N ALA A 162 -6.23 9.95 -43.04
CA ALA A 162 -6.06 8.81 -42.15
C ALA A 162 -6.57 9.12 -40.73
N ARG A 163 -6.20 10.29 -40.16
CA ARG A 163 -6.72 10.75 -38.86
C ARG A 163 -8.23 10.86 -38.84
N LYS A 164 -8.83 11.43 -39.88
CA LYS A 164 -10.28 11.59 -39.97
C LYS A 164 -10.98 10.24 -39.99
N THR A 165 -10.48 9.28 -40.75
CA THR A 165 -11.04 7.93 -40.83
C THR A 165 -10.87 7.18 -39.50
N LEU A 166 -9.68 7.22 -38.90
CA LEU A 166 -9.43 6.53 -37.62
C LEU A 166 -10.30 7.10 -36.48
N ARG A 167 -10.51 8.41 -36.40
CA ARG A 167 -11.45 9.02 -35.43
C ARG A 167 -12.91 8.61 -35.63
N GLN A 168 -13.30 8.29 -36.86
CA GLN A 168 -14.65 7.82 -37.15
C GLN A 168 -14.83 6.34 -36.78
N GLU A 169 -13.80 5.54 -37.01
CA GLU A 169 -13.81 4.09 -36.74
C GLU A 169 -13.58 3.78 -35.26
N PHE A 170 -12.79 4.61 -34.56
CA PHE A 170 -12.37 4.41 -33.17
C PHE A 170 -12.66 5.64 -32.28
N PRO A 171 -13.94 6.03 -32.11
CA PRO A 171 -14.32 7.25 -31.40
C PRO A 171 -14.00 7.22 -29.90
N ASP A 172 -13.96 6.04 -29.29
CA ASP A 172 -13.69 5.87 -27.85
C ASP A 172 -12.18 5.94 -27.53
N LEU A 173 -11.33 5.98 -28.56
CA LEU A 173 -9.86 5.92 -28.44
C LEU A 173 -9.15 7.20 -28.92
N LEU A 174 -9.75 8.02 -29.79
CA LEU A 174 -9.09 9.12 -30.54
C LEU A 174 -9.92 10.41 -30.67
#